data_AF-A0AAX6FIB0-F1
#
_entry.id   AF-A0AAX6FIB0-F1
#
_cell.length_a   1.000
_cell.length_b   1.000
_cell.length_c   1.000
_cell.angle_alpha   90.00
_cell.angle_beta   90.00
_cell.angle_gamma   90.00
#
_symmetry.space_group_name_H-M   'P 1'
#
loop_
_entity.id
_entity.type
_entity.pdbx_description
1 polymer ?
#
loop_
_entity_poly.entity_id
_entity_poly.type
_entity_poly.pdbx_seq_one_letter_code
_entity_poly.pdbx_strand_id
1 'polypeptide(L)'
;MRKKVDDRIRTLIENGVKLKHRSMFVIVGDKSRDQIVNLHYMLTKSVVKSRPTVLWCYKEKLEFSSHKKKRAKQTKKLMQRGLLDPEKADPFLLFLESGNITYCQYKESERILGNTFGMCVLQDFEALNPNLLARTIETVEGGGLVVLLLRSLSSLTRLYTMVMDVHERFRTESHTQAVARFNERFLLSIASCRACAVMDDELNILPISSHIRSLQPVVVTEDPEGLSESQRELKSLKEQFHDDFPVGPLIGKCCTMDQGNAVVTFLDAVLDKTLRSTVALIASRGRGKSAALGLAVAGAIAAGYSNIFVTAPSPDNLKTLFEFVCKGFNALEYKEHLHYDLVKSADPDFKKSTIQINVYKQHRQTIQYLKPHDHGKLSQVELLVIDEAAAIPLPIVKSLLGPYLVFLSSTVNGYEGTGRSLSLKLLQQLESQSQMSAEGTQSGRLFKKIELNESIRYAPGDPIESWLNGLLCLDVANYIPNISRLPHPSECDLYYVNRDTLFSYHKESEIFLQRMMALYVASHYKNSPNDLQLMADAPSHHLFVLLGPVDESKNHLPDILCVIQVCLEGQISRKSALKV
;
A
#
# COMPACT_ATOMS: atom_id res chain seq x y z
N MET A 1 28.67 11.99 27.80
CA MET A 1 28.94 13.28 27.13
C MET A 1 27.63 13.78 26.53
N ARG A 2 27.18 15.01 26.80
CA ARG A 2 25.98 15.57 26.15
C ARG A 2 26.42 16.21 24.84
N LYS A 3 26.23 15.50 23.72
CA LYS A 3 26.51 16.02 22.37
C LYS A 3 25.29 16.79 21.88
N LYS A 4 25.49 17.96 21.26
CA LYS A 4 24.39 18.67 20.59
C LYS A 4 24.00 17.85 19.36
N VAL A 5 22.74 17.41 19.31
CA VAL A 5 22.19 16.73 18.13
C VAL A 5 22.09 17.73 16.99
N ASP A 6 22.29 17.25 15.77
CA ASP A 6 22.15 18.07 14.58
C ASP A 6 20.71 18.60 14.43
N ASP A 7 20.56 19.91 14.35
CA ASP A 7 19.27 20.58 14.28
C ASP A 7 18.46 20.13 13.04
N ARG A 8 19.13 19.64 11.98
CA ARG A 8 18.50 19.16 10.74
C ARG A 8 17.59 17.96 10.95
N ILE A 9 17.91 17.06 11.90
CA ILE A 9 17.06 15.90 12.21
C ILE A 9 15.71 16.38 12.75
N ARG A 10 15.76 17.35 13.66
CA ARG A 10 14.57 17.95 14.25
C ARG A 10 13.76 18.72 13.20
N THR A 11 14.43 19.51 12.37
CA THR A 11 13.78 20.26 11.28
C THR A 11 13.08 19.33 10.29
N LEU A 12 13.67 18.18 9.94
CA LEU A 12 13.03 17.20 9.06
C LEU A 12 11.74 16.64 9.65
N ILE A 13 11.76 16.26 10.94
CA ILE A 13 10.58 15.76 11.65
C ILE A 13 9.50 16.85 11.74
N GLU A 14 9.87 18.07 12.13
CA GLU A 14 8.93 19.19 12.25
C GLU A 14 8.30 19.55 10.89
N ASN A 15 9.10 19.55 9.81
CA ASN A 15 8.60 19.77 8.45
C ASN A 15 7.64 18.66 8.02
N GLY A 16 7.99 17.39 8.27
CA GLY A 16 7.14 16.24 7.96
C GLY A 16 5.79 16.32 8.68
N VAL A 17 5.77 16.68 9.97
CA VAL A 17 4.54 16.83 10.75
C VAL A 17 3.69 18.00 10.23
N LYS A 18 4.29 19.15 9.93
CA LYS A 18 3.59 20.33 9.39
C LYS A 18 2.96 20.07 8.02
N LEU A 19 3.73 19.45 7.12
CA LEU A 19 3.28 19.12 5.77
C LEU A 19 2.42 17.86 5.70
N LYS A 20 2.29 17.10 6.81
CA LYS A 20 1.71 15.75 6.85
C LYS A 20 2.37 14.81 5.82
N HIS A 21 3.68 14.94 5.63
CA HIS A 21 4.52 14.04 4.81
C HIS A 21 5.26 13.05 5.69
N ARG A 22 5.61 11.88 5.17
CA ARG A 22 6.38 10.89 5.92
C ARG A 22 7.86 11.26 5.89
N SER A 23 8.61 10.86 6.90
CA SER A 23 10.07 11.01 6.92
C SER A 23 10.74 9.66 7.18
N MET A 24 11.87 9.43 6.54
CA MET A 24 12.63 8.19 6.65
C MET A 24 14.00 8.44 7.31
N PHE A 25 14.38 7.54 8.21
CA PHE A 25 15.67 7.55 8.89
C PHE A 25 16.35 6.19 8.74
N VAL A 26 17.59 6.19 8.28
CA VAL A 26 18.43 5.00 8.18
C VAL A 26 19.54 5.13 9.21
N ILE A 27 19.53 4.29 10.24
CA ILE A 27 20.48 4.34 11.35
C ILE A 27 21.52 3.24 11.16
N VAL A 28 22.79 3.63 11.06
CA VAL A 28 23.92 2.73 10.91
C VAL A 28 24.66 2.62 12.25
N GLY A 29 24.61 1.44 12.87
CA GLY A 29 25.43 1.11 14.04
C GLY A 29 24.73 0.19 15.06
N ASP A 30 25.55 -0.35 15.96
CA ASP A 30 25.15 -1.36 16.94
C ASP A 30 24.24 -0.78 18.04
N LYS A 31 24.38 0.51 18.36
CA LYS A 31 23.58 1.21 19.39
C LYS A 31 22.34 1.94 18.84
N SER A 32 21.85 1.50 17.69
CA SER A 32 20.69 2.12 17.02
C SER A 32 19.39 2.11 17.85
N ARG A 33 19.26 1.20 18.83
CA ARG A 33 18.07 1.11 19.71
C ARG A 33 17.82 2.35 20.55
N ASP A 34 18.87 2.91 21.12
CA ASP A 34 18.77 4.10 21.98
C ASP A 34 18.32 5.31 21.16
N GLN A 35 18.71 5.35 19.89
CA GLN A 35 18.35 6.42 18.97
C GLN A 35 16.89 6.38 18.53
N ILE A 36 16.28 5.19 18.46
CA ILE A 36 14.83 5.06 18.21
C ILE A 36 14.03 5.78 19.30
N VAL A 37 14.47 5.70 20.56
CA VAL A 37 13.82 6.38 21.69
C VAL A 37 13.90 7.89 21.52
N ASN A 38 15.07 8.40 21.12
CA ASN A 38 15.29 9.82 20.89
C ASN A 38 14.41 10.34 19.74
N LEU A 39 14.35 9.62 18.61
CA LEU A 39 13.50 9.96 17.47
C LEU A 39 12.01 9.93 17.84
N HIS A 40 11.56 8.91 18.57
CA HIS A 40 10.18 8.82 19.04
C HIS A 40 9.83 9.97 20.01
N TYR A 41 10.76 10.36 20.88
CA TYR A 41 10.58 11.50 21.77
C TYR A 41 10.48 12.81 21.00
N MET A 42 11.34 13.03 19.99
CA MET A 42 11.28 14.20 19.11
C MET A 42 9.93 14.26 18.36
N LEU A 43 9.50 13.13 17.78
CA LEU A 43 8.20 13.03 17.11
C LEU A 43 7.04 13.35 18.07
N THR A 44 7.04 12.76 19.26
CA THR A 44 6.00 13.00 20.28
C THR A 44 5.93 14.48 20.68
N LYS A 45 7.08 15.18 20.70
CA LYS A 45 7.13 16.60 21.02
C LYS A 45 6.62 17.48 19.87
N SER A 46 6.83 17.07 18.62
CA SER A 46 6.40 17.83 17.44
C SER A 46 4.92 17.62 17.09
N VAL A 47 4.34 16.48 17.45
CA VAL A 47 2.94 16.15 17.16
C VAL A 47 2.02 16.70 18.24
N VAL A 48 1.01 17.50 17.84
CA VAL A 48 -0.01 18.09 18.75
C VAL A 48 -1.10 17.07 19.15
N LYS A 49 -1.17 15.92 18.47
CA LYS A 49 -2.17 14.85 18.69
C LYS A 49 -1.73 13.83 19.77
N SER A 50 -2.56 12.81 19.96
CA SER A 50 -2.26 11.62 20.77
C SER A 50 -0.90 11.01 20.42
N ARG A 51 -0.23 10.47 21.44
CA ARG A 51 1.09 9.83 21.30
C ARG A 51 1.10 8.81 20.14
N PRO A 52 2.08 8.87 19.23
CA PRO A 52 2.10 8.02 18.04
C PRO A 52 2.21 6.54 18.41
N THR A 53 1.48 5.69 17.71
CA THR A 53 1.60 4.23 17.82
C THR A 53 2.84 3.75 17.06
N VAL A 54 3.50 2.72 17.59
CA VAL A 54 4.74 2.21 17.01
C VAL A 54 4.53 0.79 16.49
N LEU A 55 4.92 0.56 15.25
CA LEU A 55 5.03 -0.77 14.65
C LEU A 55 6.49 -1.22 14.68
N TRP A 56 6.78 -2.35 15.32
CA TRP A 56 8.11 -2.94 15.35
C TRP A 56 8.12 -4.26 14.55
N CYS A 57 8.79 -4.24 13.41
CA CYS A 57 8.87 -5.38 12.52
C CYS A 57 10.26 -6.04 12.57
N TYR A 58 10.26 -7.37 12.68
CA TYR A 58 11.47 -8.17 12.83
C TYR A 58 11.33 -9.53 12.12
N LYS A 59 12.46 -10.19 11.85
CA LYS A 59 12.49 -11.47 11.14
C LYS A 59 12.16 -12.66 12.04
N GLU A 60 13.03 -12.99 12.99
CA GLU A 60 12.88 -14.18 13.87
C GLU A 60 13.09 -13.86 15.35
N LYS A 61 14.13 -13.08 15.68
CA LYS A 61 14.49 -12.79 17.07
C LYS A 61 14.45 -11.29 17.32
N LEU A 62 13.57 -10.90 18.23
CA LEU A 62 13.70 -9.65 18.95
C LEU A 62 14.85 -9.82 19.95
N GLU A 63 15.72 -8.83 20.06
CA GLU A 63 16.81 -8.81 21.03
C GLU A 63 16.31 -8.64 22.48
N PHE A 64 14.99 -8.46 22.64
CA PHE A 64 14.28 -8.34 23.90
C PHE A 64 12.95 -9.12 23.83
N SER A 65 12.37 -9.46 24.99
CA SER A 65 11.09 -10.15 25.00
C SER A 65 9.93 -9.22 24.65
N SER A 66 9.05 -9.64 23.74
CA SER A 66 7.80 -8.91 23.43
C SER A 66 6.80 -8.89 24.61
N HIS A 67 6.90 -9.85 25.54
CA HIS A 67 5.97 -9.96 26.67
C HIS A 67 6.37 -9.06 27.85
N LYS A 68 5.53 -8.07 28.15
CA LYS A 68 5.71 -7.13 29.28
C LYS A 68 6.02 -7.84 30.60
N LYS A 69 5.29 -8.90 30.95
CA LYS A 69 5.50 -9.68 32.19
C LYS A 69 6.86 -10.40 32.23
N LYS A 70 7.33 -10.93 31.10
CA LYS A 70 8.62 -11.64 31.02
C LYS A 70 9.78 -10.66 31.16
N ARG A 71 9.67 -9.47 30.54
CA ARG A 71 10.63 -8.37 30.72
C ARG A 71 10.71 -7.89 32.16
N ALA A 72 9.58 -7.59 32.80
CA ALA A 72 9.56 -7.16 34.20
C ALA A 72 10.24 -8.18 35.14
N LYS A 73 10.07 -9.49 34.88
CA LYS A 73 10.80 -10.55 35.60
C LYS A 73 12.30 -10.55 35.30
N GLN A 74 12.71 -10.33 34.05
CA GLN A 74 14.13 -10.24 33.67
C GLN A 74 14.80 -9.01 34.31
N THR A 75 14.17 -7.83 34.25
CA THR A 75 14.67 -6.61 34.87
C THR A 75 14.78 -6.78 36.39
N LYS A 76 13.75 -7.35 37.05
CA LYS A 76 13.82 -7.67 38.49
C LYS A 76 14.96 -8.64 38.82
N LYS A 77 15.21 -9.66 37.99
CA LYS A 77 16.35 -10.58 38.18
C LYS A 77 17.70 -9.87 38.02
N LEU A 78 17.82 -8.92 37.09
CA LEU A 78 19.03 -8.12 36.90
C LEU A 78 19.27 -7.15 38.07
N MET A 79 18.20 -6.53 38.59
CA MET A 79 18.25 -5.71 39.81
C MET A 79 18.67 -6.55 41.03
N GLN A 80 18.10 -7.74 41.20
CA GLN A 80 18.48 -8.67 42.28
C GLN A 80 19.93 -9.14 42.20
N ARG A 81 20.52 -9.15 40.99
CA ARG A 81 21.93 -9.48 40.76
C ARG A 81 22.87 -8.28 40.91
N GLY A 82 22.36 -7.09 41.22
CA GLY A 82 23.16 -5.87 41.37
C GLY A 82 23.74 -5.33 40.06
N LEU A 83 23.27 -5.79 38.90
CA LEU A 83 23.76 -5.39 37.58
C LEU A 83 23.01 -4.17 36.98
N LEU A 84 21.98 -3.69 37.66
CA LEU A 84 21.13 -2.59 37.20
C LEU A 84 20.86 -1.63 38.37
N ASP A 85 21.23 -0.36 38.21
CA ASP A 85 20.93 0.70 39.17
C ASP A 85 19.41 0.96 39.21
N PRO A 86 18.76 0.98 40.39
CA PRO A 86 17.32 1.23 40.51
C PRO A 86 16.90 2.63 40.05
N GLU A 87 17.81 3.62 40.13
CA GLU A 87 17.53 5.02 39.82
C GLU A 87 17.80 5.40 38.35
N LYS A 88 18.62 4.63 37.64
CA LYS A 88 18.91 4.83 36.21
C LYS A 88 18.09 3.86 35.38
N ALA A 89 16.81 4.17 35.21
CA ALA A 89 15.97 3.46 34.26
C ALA A 89 16.50 3.70 32.83
N ASP A 90 16.81 2.61 32.12
CA ASP A 90 17.17 2.65 30.71
C ASP A 90 16.04 3.31 29.89
N PRO A 91 16.30 4.41 29.17
CA PRO A 91 15.30 5.08 28.33
C PRO A 91 14.59 4.13 27.37
N PHE A 92 15.29 3.10 26.88
CA PHE A 92 14.72 2.09 25.99
C PHE A 92 13.68 1.21 26.71
N LEU A 93 13.92 0.81 27.96
CA LEU A 93 12.95 0.05 28.74
C LEU A 93 11.70 0.88 29.05
N LEU A 94 11.86 2.16 29.38
CA LEU A 94 10.73 3.08 29.57
C LEU A 94 9.90 3.27 28.30
N PHE A 95 10.57 3.36 27.14
CA PHE A 95 9.92 3.40 25.84
C PHE A 95 9.12 2.11 25.58
N LEU A 96 9.69 0.95 25.86
CA LEU A 96 9.02 -0.34 25.66
C LEU A 96 7.81 -0.58 26.57
N GLU A 97 7.78 0.02 27.76
CA GLU A 97 6.67 -0.09 28.71
C GLU A 97 5.54 0.90 28.42
N SER A 98 5.92 2.16 28.18
CA SER A 98 5.00 3.28 27.96
C SER A 98 4.54 3.44 26.51
N GLY A 99 5.33 2.96 25.55
CA GLY A 99 5.01 3.00 24.13
C GLY A 99 3.93 1.98 23.78
N ASN A 100 2.95 2.42 22.98
CA ASN A 100 1.96 1.51 22.42
C ASN A 100 2.55 0.82 21.19
N ILE A 101 3.38 -0.21 21.45
CA ILE A 101 4.16 -0.93 20.44
C ILE A 101 3.42 -2.19 20.00
N THR A 102 3.18 -2.29 18.71
CA THR A 102 2.69 -3.51 18.05
C THR A 102 3.88 -4.25 17.44
N TYR A 103 4.08 -5.50 17.83
CA TYR A 103 5.13 -6.35 17.29
C TYR A 103 4.60 -7.18 16.13
N CYS A 104 5.29 -7.17 15.00
CA CYS A 104 4.93 -7.94 13.81
C CYS A 104 6.14 -8.70 13.28
N GLN A 105 5.97 -9.99 13.00
CA GLN A 105 6.99 -10.73 12.25
C GLN A 105 6.84 -10.43 10.76
N TYR A 106 7.94 -10.41 10.01
CA TYR A 106 7.89 -10.19 8.56
C TYR A 106 6.98 -11.18 7.82
N LYS A 107 6.90 -12.43 8.30
CA LYS A 107 6.00 -13.47 7.78
C LYS A 107 4.51 -13.14 7.97
N GLU A 108 4.18 -12.34 8.99
CA GLU A 108 2.81 -11.97 9.35
C GLU A 108 2.46 -10.53 8.95
N SER A 109 3.21 -9.94 8.02
CA SER A 109 3.02 -8.56 7.54
C SER A 109 1.65 -8.29 6.89
N GLU A 110 0.83 -9.31 6.67
CA GLU A 110 -0.56 -9.15 6.20
C GLU A 110 -1.51 -8.72 7.32
N ARG A 111 -1.15 -8.95 8.58
CA ARG A 111 -1.98 -8.58 9.74
C ARG A 111 -2.01 -7.08 10.01
N ILE A 112 -1.02 -6.35 9.51
CA ILE A 112 -0.93 -4.89 9.67
C ILE A 112 -1.77 -4.15 8.63
N LEU A 113 -2.31 -4.85 7.63
CA LEU A 113 -3.18 -4.27 6.62
C LEU A 113 -4.46 -3.71 7.26
N GLY A 114 -4.86 -2.52 6.82
CA GLY A 114 -5.99 -1.79 7.38
C GLY A 114 -5.67 -0.98 8.65
N ASN A 115 -4.54 -1.22 9.30
CA ASN A 115 -4.09 -0.40 10.43
C ASN A 115 -3.19 0.75 9.96
N THR A 116 -3.07 1.76 10.81
CA THR A 116 -2.21 2.93 10.59
C THR A 116 -1.35 3.17 11.83
N PHE A 117 -0.08 3.50 11.64
CA PHE A 117 0.91 3.71 12.70
C PHE A 117 1.61 5.07 12.55
N GLY A 118 2.02 5.67 13.66
CA GLY A 118 2.79 6.92 13.67
C GLY A 118 4.30 6.70 13.47
N MET A 119 4.82 5.53 13.83
CA MET A 119 6.22 5.17 13.65
C MET A 119 6.36 3.70 13.26
N CYS A 120 7.18 3.39 12.27
CA CYS A 120 7.51 2.02 11.87
C CYS A 120 9.01 1.78 11.99
N VAL A 121 9.41 0.75 12.74
CA VAL A 121 10.79 0.33 12.92
C VAL A 121 11.01 -1.00 12.19
N LEU A 122 11.95 -1.00 11.25
CA LEU A 122 12.37 -2.16 10.48
C LEU A 122 13.77 -2.60 10.96
N GLN A 123 13.80 -3.71 11.70
CA GLN A 123 15.01 -4.15 12.40
C GLN A 123 16.06 -4.83 11.51
N ASP A 124 15.64 -5.75 10.64
CA ASP A 124 16.56 -6.65 9.93
C ASP A 124 16.50 -6.34 8.43
N PHE A 125 17.38 -5.43 7.97
CA PHE A 125 17.45 -5.00 6.56
C PHE A 125 17.69 -6.17 5.58
N GLU A 126 18.52 -7.14 5.97
CA GLU A 126 18.91 -8.31 5.16
C GLU A 126 17.75 -9.25 4.81
N ALA A 127 16.59 -9.10 5.44
CA ALA A 127 15.41 -9.91 5.18
C ALA A 127 14.25 -9.08 4.61
N LEU A 128 14.50 -7.83 4.21
CA LEU A 128 13.48 -6.98 3.60
C LEU A 128 13.23 -7.40 2.16
N ASN A 129 11.96 -7.64 1.86
CA ASN A 129 11.47 -7.85 0.51
C ASN A 129 10.73 -6.60 0.03
N PRO A 130 10.69 -6.33 -1.28
CA PRO A 130 9.91 -5.24 -1.87
C PRO A 130 8.46 -5.16 -1.35
N ASN A 131 7.77 -6.29 -1.27
CA ASN A 131 6.39 -6.34 -0.79
C ASN A 131 6.28 -5.95 0.70
N LEU A 132 7.25 -6.36 1.52
CA LEU A 132 7.28 -5.99 2.94
C LEU A 132 7.55 -4.49 3.12
N LEU A 133 8.48 -3.93 2.34
CA LEU A 133 8.73 -2.49 2.30
C LEU A 133 7.46 -1.74 1.95
N ALA A 134 6.76 -2.15 0.89
CA ALA A 134 5.51 -1.53 0.48
C ALA A 134 4.43 -1.59 1.58
N ARG A 135 4.21 -2.79 2.16
CA ARG A 135 3.24 -3.01 3.25
C ARG A 135 3.52 -2.15 4.46
N THR A 136 4.78 -2.09 4.91
CA THR A 136 5.14 -1.40 6.15
C THR A 136 5.15 0.12 5.98
N ILE A 137 5.74 0.63 4.89
CA ILE A 137 5.83 2.07 4.62
C ILE A 137 4.44 2.67 4.38
N GLU A 138 3.54 1.96 3.67
CA GLU A 138 2.17 2.43 3.45
C GLU A 138 1.31 2.52 4.72
N THR A 139 1.64 1.75 5.77
CA THR A 139 0.89 1.81 7.05
C THR A 139 1.25 3.02 7.89
N VAL A 140 2.28 3.78 7.54
CA VAL A 140 2.68 4.98 8.29
C VAL A 140 1.83 6.18 7.87
N GLU A 141 1.32 6.94 8.83
CA GLU A 141 0.59 8.19 8.57
C GLU A 141 1.52 9.36 8.23
N GLY A 142 0.94 10.41 7.64
CA GLY A 142 1.61 11.67 7.36
C GLY A 142 2.08 12.35 8.63
N GLY A 143 3.32 12.84 8.64
CA GLY A 143 4.01 13.28 9.85
C GLY A 143 4.65 12.14 10.65
N GLY A 144 4.43 10.89 10.26
CA GLY A 144 5.04 9.72 10.87
C GLY A 144 6.46 9.43 10.38
N LEU A 145 7.12 8.50 11.08
CA LEU A 145 8.52 8.14 10.85
C LEU A 145 8.69 6.68 10.43
N VAL A 146 9.48 6.46 9.38
CA VAL A 146 9.97 5.14 8.99
C VAL A 146 11.44 5.05 9.39
N VAL A 147 11.79 4.10 10.25
CA VAL A 147 13.17 3.89 10.72
C VAL A 147 13.68 2.53 10.26
N LEU A 148 14.77 2.54 9.52
CA LEU A 148 15.51 1.37 9.05
C LEU A 148 16.79 1.21 9.88
N LEU A 149 16.99 0.03 10.47
CA LEU A 149 18.20 -0.25 11.27
C LEU A 149 19.19 -1.06 10.44
N LEU A 150 20.44 -0.59 10.40
CA LEU A 150 21.59 -1.27 9.82
C LEU A 150 22.62 -1.49 10.93
N ARG A 151 22.81 -2.74 11.37
CA ARG A 151 23.64 -3.01 12.56
C ARG A 151 25.13 -2.76 12.34
N SER A 152 25.72 -3.12 11.20
CA SER A 152 27.16 -2.90 10.98
C SER A 152 27.50 -2.24 9.64
N LEU A 153 28.63 -1.52 9.61
CA LEU A 153 29.29 -1.08 8.36
C LEU A 153 29.72 -2.28 7.51
N SER A 154 29.98 -3.43 8.14
CA SER A 154 30.17 -4.67 7.39
C SER A 154 28.89 -5.11 6.68
N SER A 155 27.67 -4.74 7.08
CA SER A 155 26.48 -4.91 6.22
C SER A 155 26.59 -4.06 4.96
N LEU A 156 27.17 -2.85 4.99
CA LEU A 156 27.44 -2.01 3.81
C LEU A 156 28.55 -2.58 2.90
N THR A 157 29.57 -3.24 3.43
CA THR A 157 30.61 -3.92 2.62
C THR A 157 30.21 -5.36 2.22
N ARG A 158 29.37 -6.03 3.04
CA ARG A 158 28.73 -7.34 2.75
C ARG A 158 27.57 -7.20 1.78
N LEU A 159 27.01 -5.99 1.61
CA LEU A 159 26.07 -5.66 0.53
C LEU A 159 26.66 -5.93 -0.86
N TYR A 160 27.99 -5.82 -1.00
CA TYR A 160 28.71 -6.18 -2.23
C TYR A 160 29.06 -7.67 -2.37
N THR A 161 28.99 -8.49 -1.30
CA THR A 161 29.65 -9.83 -1.32
C THR A 161 28.92 -10.96 -0.57
N MET A 162 27.85 -10.71 0.18
CA MET A 162 27.23 -11.73 1.02
C MET A 162 25.79 -12.03 0.61
N VAL A 163 25.53 -13.33 0.52
CA VAL A 163 24.26 -13.87 0.04
C VAL A 163 23.21 -13.77 1.15
N MET A 164 22.17 -12.96 0.93
CA MET A 164 20.99 -12.85 1.79
C MET A 164 20.24 -14.19 1.94
N ASP A 165 19.49 -14.36 3.03
CA ASP A 165 18.57 -15.49 3.20
C ASP A 165 17.42 -15.51 2.17
N VAL A 166 17.08 -14.34 1.58
CA VAL A 166 16.15 -14.27 0.45
C VAL A 166 16.75 -14.97 -0.77
N HIS A 167 18.06 -14.79 -0.96
CA HIS A 167 18.78 -15.44 -2.04
C HIS A 167 18.95 -16.95 -1.84
N GLU A 168 18.86 -17.48 -0.62
CA GLU A 168 18.79 -18.93 -0.42
C GLU A 168 17.61 -19.55 -1.15
N ARG A 169 16.50 -18.81 -1.31
CA ARG A 169 15.33 -19.23 -2.10
C ARG A 169 15.56 -19.14 -3.60
N PHE A 170 16.54 -18.34 -4.04
CA PHE A 170 16.86 -18.11 -5.45
C PHE A 170 18.06 -18.91 -5.94
N ARG A 171 18.73 -19.66 -5.04
CA ARG A 171 19.80 -20.58 -5.39
C ARG A 171 19.21 -21.85 -6.00
N THR A 172 19.56 -22.12 -7.26
CA THR A 172 19.41 -23.44 -7.86
C THR A 172 20.68 -24.26 -7.61
N GLU A 173 20.62 -25.59 -7.77
CA GLU A 173 21.81 -26.44 -7.58
C GLU A 173 22.96 -26.09 -8.55
N SER A 174 22.62 -25.54 -9.72
CA SER A 174 23.55 -25.02 -10.73
C SER A 174 24.13 -23.63 -10.43
N HIS A 175 23.47 -22.82 -9.59
CA HIS A 175 23.86 -21.44 -9.31
C HIS A 175 23.78 -21.11 -7.81
N THR A 176 24.93 -21.17 -7.13
CA THR A 176 25.05 -20.99 -5.67
C THR A 176 25.29 -19.54 -5.22
N GLN A 177 25.74 -18.66 -6.12
CA GLN A 177 26.00 -17.25 -5.83
C GLN A 177 24.88 -16.37 -6.39
N ALA A 178 24.05 -15.84 -5.50
CA ALA A 178 23.12 -14.77 -5.85
C ALA A 178 23.76 -13.42 -5.50
N VAL A 179 23.48 -12.43 -6.34
CA VAL A 179 23.99 -11.06 -6.20
C VAL A 179 22.84 -10.18 -5.74
N ALA A 180 23.06 -9.35 -4.72
CA ALA A 180 22.05 -8.51 -4.10
C ALA A 180 21.78 -7.20 -4.88
N ARG A 181 21.45 -7.29 -6.17
CA ARG A 181 21.27 -6.13 -7.06
C ARG A 181 20.14 -5.22 -6.60
N PHE A 182 19.05 -5.79 -6.11
CA PHE A 182 17.94 -4.99 -5.60
C PHE A 182 18.36 -4.11 -4.40
N ASN A 183 19.22 -4.63 -3.53
CA ASN A 183 19.70 -3.87 -2.37
C ASN A 183 20.66 -2.75 -2.76
N GLU A 184 21.55 -2.98 -3.72
CA GLU A 184 22.42 -1.93 -4.25
C GLU A 184 21.57 -0.78 -4.82
N ARG A 185 20.58 -1.12 -5.65
CA ARG A 185 19.59 -0.16 -6.16
C ARG A 185 18.85 0.57 -5.04
N PHE A 186 18.43 -0.16 -4.00
CA PHE A 186 17.74 0.42 -2.83
C PHE A 186 18.59 1.49 -2.13
N LEU A 187 19.87 1.22 -1.87
CA LEU A 187 20.77 2.18 -1.22
C LEU A 187 21.01 3.43 -2.07
N LEU A 188 21.22 3.24 -3.37
CA LEU A 188 21.37 4.35 -4.31
C LEU A 188 20.08 5.20 -4.37
N SER A 189 18.92 4.54 -4.29
CA SER A 189 17.63 5.23 -4.22
C SER A 189 17.41 6.01 -2.94
N ILE A 190 17.97 5.58 -1.81
CA ILE A 190 17.91 6.35 -0.55
C ILE A 190 18.66 7.67 -0.72
N ALA A 191 19.78 7.67 -1.44
CA ALA A 191 20.56 8.87 -1.67
C ALA A 191 19.79 9.92 -2.48
N SER A 192 18.88 9.52 -3.38
CA SER A 192 18.05 10.45 -4.16
C SER A 192 16.79 10.94 -3.40
N CYS A 193 16.42 10.28 -2.31
CA CYS A 193 15.22 10.58 -1.55
C CYS A 193 15.39 11.83 -0.66
N ARG A 194 14.65 12.91 -0.96
CA ARG A 194 14.76 14.19 -0.23
C ARG A 194 14.32 14.13 1.24
N ALA A 195 13.41 13.22 1.57
CA ALA A 195 12.85 13.07 2.91
C ALA A 195 13.52 11.93 3.72
N CYS A 196 14.68 11.43 3.26
CA CYS A 196 15.42 10.37 3.92
C CYS A 196 16.78 10.84 4.46
N ALA A 197 17.03 10.61 5.76
CA ALA A 197 18.30 10.91 6.40
C ALA A 197 19.05 9.65 6.82
N VAL A 198 20.28 9.50 6.36
CA VAL A 198 21.20 8.46 6.82
C VAL A 198 22.06 9.01 7.97
N MET A 199 22.07 8.32 9.10
CA MET A 199 22.77 8.73 10.32
C MET A 199 23.54 7.57 10.96
N ASP A 200 24.53 7.90 11.77
CA ASP A 200 25.20 6.94 12.64
C ASP A 200 24.49 6.75 13.98
N ASP A 201 25.04 5.88 14.83
CA ASP A 201 24.56 5.59 16.17
C ASP A 201 24.72 6.74 17.18
N GLU A 202 25.36 7.85 16.79
CA GLU A 202 25.49 9.08 17.57
C GLU A 202 24.59 10.22 17.07
N LEU A 203 23.68 9.95 16.11
CA LEU A 203 22.84 10.95 15.44
C LEU A 203 23.61 11.98 14.59
N ASN A 204 24.79 11.62 14.08
CA ASN A 204 25.47 12.43 13.07
C ASN A 204 24.95 12.06 11.69
N ILE A 205 24.63 13.06 10.86
CA ILE A 205 24.17 12.83 9.50
C ILE A 205 25.35 12.49 8.60
N LEU A 206 25.25 11.36 7.89
CA LEU A 206 26.28 10.92 6.95
C LEU A 206 26.24 11.72 5.65
N PRO A 207 27.39 11.90 4.95
CA PRO A 207 27.48 12.69 3.72
C PRO A 207 26.62 12.17 2.55
N ILE A 208 26.20 10.90 2.61
CA ILE A 208 25.34 10.25 1.60
C ILE A 208 24.01 11.03 1.44
N SER A 209 23.49 11.62 2.51
CA SER A 209 22.32 12.50 2.48
C SER A 209 22.72 13.95 2.19
N SER A 210 23.36 14.21 1.05
CA SER A 210 23.82 15.56 0.67
C SER A 210 22.66 16.56 0.55
N HIS A 211 21.48 16.11 0.09
CA HIS A 211 20.26 16.91 -0.05
C HIS A 211 19.73 17.48 1.27
N ILE A 212 20.06 16.86 2.41
CA ILE A 212 19.66 17.33 3.74
C ILE A 212 20.43 18.57 4.18
N ARG A 213 21.56 18.87 3.54
CA ARG A 213 22.36 20.07 3.86
C ARG A 213 21.62 21.37 3.54
N SER A 214 20.67 21.36 2.61
CA SER A 214 19.88 22.55 2.22
C SER A 214 18.48 22.60 2.85
N LEU A 215 18.18 21.74 3.84
CA LEU A 215 16.86 21.75 4.47
C LEU A 215 16.65 23.04 5.27
N GLN A 216 15.65 23.82 4.86
CA GLN A 216 15.16 24.95 5.62
C GLN A 216 13.85 24.57 6.35
N PRO A 217 13.61 25.13 7.55
CA PRO A 217 12.34 24.97 8.23
C PRO A 217 11.22 25.53 7.35
N VAL A 218 10.19 24.71 7.11
CA VAL A 218 9.02 25.16 6.38
C VAL A 218 8.20 26.04 7.33
N VAL A 219 8.06 27.31 6.93
CA VAL A 219 7.06 28.21 7.50
C VAL A 219 5.79 27.95 6.73
N VAL A 220 4.87 27.20 7.32
CA VAL A 220 3.51 27.14 6.80
C VAL A 220 2.92 28.51 7.07
N THR A 221 2.57 29.26 6.03
CA THR A 221 1.72 30.45 6.17
C THR A 221 0.36 29.94 6.62
N GLU A 222 0.19 29.88 7.93
CA GLU A 222 -1.10 29.62 8.55
C GLU A 222 -1.99 30.82 8.23
N ASP A 223 -2.92 30.64 7.30
CA ASP A 223 -4.15 31.44 7.29
C ASP A 223 -4.84 31.33 8.67
N PRO A 224 -5.70 32.27 9.09
CA PRO A 224 -6.28 32.32 10.45
C PRO A 224 -7.03 31.05 10.92
N GLU A 225 -7.33 30.09 10.02
CA GLU A 225 -7.91 28.78 10.33
C GLU A 225 -6.93 27.57 10.24
N GLY A 226 -5.71 27.72 9.71
CA GLY A 226 -4.71 26.64 9.65
C GLY A 226 -5.06 25.44 8.75
N LEU A 227 -5.99 25.59 7.81
CA LEU A 227 -6.47 24.51 6.91
C LEU A 227 -5.80 24.58 5.52
N SER A 228 -5.47 23.42 4.94
CA SER A 228 -5.01 23.33 3.54
C SER A 228 -6.16 23.63 2.56
N GLU A 229 -5.85 24.02 1.32
CA GLU A 229 -6.86 24.22 0.25
C GLU A 229 -7.83 23.04 0.14
N SER A 230 -7.32 21.81 0.09
CA SER A 230 -8.14 20.59 0.04
C SER A 230 -9.07 20.41 1.24
N GLN A 231 -8.70 20.91 2.42
CA GLN A 231 -9.53 20.84 3.62
C GLN A 231 -10.63 21.90 3.61
N ARG A 232 -10.38 23.08 3.02
CA ARG A 232 -11.41 24.10 2.82
C ARG A 232 -12.47 23.64 1.84
N GLU A 233 -12.05 23.07 0.73
CA GLU A 233 -12.96 22.49 -0.25
C GLU A 233 -13.80 21.37 0.39
N LEU A 234 -13.19 20.48 1.17
CA LEU A 234 -13.96 19.43 1.85
C LEU A 234 -14.96 20.00 2.86
N LYS A 235 -14.60 21.09 3.55
CA LYS A 235 -15.50 21.78 4.49
C LYS A 235 -16.68 22.41 3.74
N SER A 236 -16.44 23.06 2.60
CA SER A 236 -17.52 23.63 1.79
C SER A 236 -18.46 22.55 1.23
N LEU A 237 -17.93 21.39 0.79
CA LEU A 237 -18.76 20.26 0.39
C LEU A 237 -19.61 19.71 1.56
N LYS A 238 -19.02 19.61 2.76
CA LYS A 238 -19.75 19.19 3.97
C LYS A 238 -20.87 20.14 4.34
N GLU A 239 -20.65 21.45 4.18
CA GLU A 239 -21.66 22.48 4.43
C GLU A 239 -22.78 22.45 3.38
N GLN A 240 -22.45 22.22 2.10
CA GLN A 240 -23.43 22.13 1.02
C GLN A 240 -24.46 21.01 1.23
N PHE A 241 -24.01 19.82 1.64
CA PHE A 241 -24.85 18.64 1.78
C PHE A 241 -25.30 18.36 3.23
N HIS A 242 -25.09 19.31 4.16
CA HIS A 242 -25.37 19.09 5.58
C HIS A 242 -26.83 18.68 5.83
N ASP A 243 -27.76 19.31 5.12
CA ASP A 243 -29.21 19.14 5.34
C ASP A 243 -29.82 17.99 4.49
N ASP A 244 -29.05 17.44 3.55
CA ASP A 244 -29.51 16.38 2.66
C ASP A 244 -29.37 15.00 3.33
N PHE A 245 -30.46 14.46 3.86
CA PHE A 245 -30.49 13.08 4.36
C PHE A 245 -30.67 12.09 3.20
N PRO A 246 -29.88 11.00 3.09
CA PRO A 246 -28.87 10.46 4.02
C PRO A 246 -27.41 10.90 3.77
N VAL A 247 -27.18 11.81 2.82
CA VAL A 247 -25.87 12.18 2.28
C VAL A 247 -25.03 12.95 3.31
N GLY A 248 -25.58 13.95 3.98
CA GLY A 248 -24.86 14.84 4.91
C GLY A 248 -24.12 14.13 6.03
N PRO A 249 -24.79 13.29 6.85
CA PRO A 249 -24.14 12.57 7.95
C PRO A 249 -23.01 11.64 7.48
N LEU A 250 -23.12 11.09 6.26
CA LEU A 250 -22.13 10.17 5.68
C LEU A 250 -20.91 10.93 5.16
N ILE A 251 -21.10 12.05 4.44
CA ILE A 251 -19.99 12.91 3.99
C ILE A 251 -19.23 13.48 5.18
N GLY A 252 -19.90 13.76 6.30
CA GLY A 252 -19.26 14.18 7.55
C GLY A 252 -18.11 13.27 7.99
N LYS A 253 -18.20 11.96 7.69
CA LYS A 253 -17.17 10.94 8.00
C LYS A 253 -16.05 10.84 6.96
N CYS A 254 -16.18 11.42 5.78
CA CYS A 254 -15.13 11.42 4.76
C CYS A 254 -13.93 12.29 5.18
N CYS A 255 -12.73 11.81 4.86
CA CYS A 255 -11.47 12.47 5.21
C CYS A 255 -10.90 13.32 4.08
N THR A 256 -11.18 12.97 2.83
CA THR A 256 -10.65 13.61 1.62
C THR A 256 -11.79 14.09 0.73
N MET A 257 -11.49 15.06 -0.14
CA MET A 257 -12.46 15.57 -1.11
C MET A 257 -12.89 14.48 -2.09
N ASP A 258 -11.93 13.73 -2.63
CA ASP A 258 -12.17 12.61 -3.55
C ASP A 258 -13.17 11.59 -2.95
N GLN A 259 -13.05 11.29 -1.65
CA GLN A 259 -13.99 10.40 -0.97
C GLN A 259 -15.38 11.00 -0.83
N GLY A 260 -15.48 12.30 -0.53
CA GLY A 260 -16.75 13.02 -0.49
C GLY A 260 -17.48 12.92 -1.84
N ASN A 261 -16.81 13.30 -2.92
CA ASN A 261 -17.34 13.24 -4.28
C ASN A 261 -17.71 11.81 -4.71
N ALA A 262 -16.91 10.81 -4.32
CA ALA A 262 -17.20 9.42 -4.60
C ALA A 262 -18.48 8.96 -3.89
N VAL A 263 -18.63 9.26 -2.60
CA VAL A 263 -19.82 8.92 -1.81
C VAL A 263 -21.06 9.62 -2.35
N VAL A 264 -20.98 10.91 -2.71
CA VAL A 264 -22.07 11.64 -3.38
C VAL A 264 -22.49 10.91 -4.65
N THR A 265 -21.55 10.61 -5.54
CA THR A 265 -21.85 9.96 -6.82
C THR A 265 -22.47 8.57 -6.64
N PHE A 266 -22.03 7.81 -5.63
CA PHE A 266 -22.66 6.54 -5.28
C PHE A 266 -24.10 6.73 -4.80
N LEU A 267 -24.34 7.67 -3.90
CA LEU A 267 -25.66 7.93 -3.35
C LEU A 267 -26.63 8.49 -4.41
N ASP A 268 -26.15 9.34 -5.32
CA ASP A 268 -26.94 9.78 -6.47
C ASP A 268 -27.41 8.60 -7.33
N ALA A 269 -26.51 7.64 -7.59
CA ALA A 269 -26.87 6.43 -8.33
C ALA A 269 -27.86 5.53 -7.57
N VAL A 270 -27.79 5.49 -6.23
CA VAL A 270 -28.77 4.81 -5.37
C VAL A 270 -30.14 5.48 -5.47
N LEU A 271 -30.19 6.81 -5.40
CA LEU A 271 -31.41 7.62 -5.39
C LEU A 271 -32.13 7.65 -6.75
N ASP A 272 -31.37 7.61 -7.85
CA ASP A 272 -31.90 7.53 -9.23
C ASP A 272 -32.67 6.22 -9.50
N LYS A 273 -32.47 5.19 -8.66
CA LYS A 273 -33.13 3.86 -8.75
C LYS A 273 -33.06 3.21 -10.14
N THR A 274 -32.04 3.54 -10.92
CA THR A 274 -31.82 2.95 -12.24
C THR A 274 -31.27 1.53 -12.09
N LEU A 275 -32.10 0.55 -12.44
CA LEU A 275 -31.79 -0.88 -12.27
C LEU A 275 -30.58 -1.36 -13.08
N ARG A 276 -30.13 -0.64 -14.12
CA ARG A 276 -29.01 -1.08 -14.97
C ARG A 276 -27.87 -0.07 -15.00
N SER A 277 -27.44 0.36 -13.82
CA SER A 277 -26.33 1.28 -13.62
C SER A 277 -25.12 0.59 -12.99
N THR A 278 -23.92 1.02 -13.36
CA THR A 278 -22.66 0.53 -12.80
C THR A 278 -21.74 1.69 -12.50
N VAL A 279 -21.36 1.78 -11.23
CA VAL A 279 -20.43 2.78 -10.75
C VAL A 279 -19.13 2.09 -10.39
N ALA A 280 -18.05 2.42 -11.08
CA ALA A 280 -16.73 1.86 -10.84
C ALA A 280 -15.84 2.87 -10.12
N LEU A 281 -15.36 2.48 -8.93
CA LEU A 281 -14.39 3.20 -8.12
C LEU A 281 -13.00 2.62 -8.29
N ILE A 282 -12.10 3.44 -8.78
CA ILE A 282 -10.73 3.06 -9.08
C ILE A 282 -9.82 3.84 -8.16
N ALA A 283 -8.90 3.17 -7.49
CA ALA A 283 -7.90 3.88 -6.71
C ALA A 283 -6.66 3.04 -6.48
N SER A 284 -5.58 3.72 -6.13
CA SER A 284 -4.42 3.09 -5.51
C SER A 284 -4.74 2.53 -4.13
N ARG A 285 -3.83 1.75 -3.56
CA ARG A 285 -3.96 1.28 -2.17
C ARG A 285 -3.86 2.45 -1.19
N GLY A 286 -4.53 2.33 -0.04
CA GLY A 286 -4.46 3.35 1.02
C GLY A 286 -5.25 4.64 0.74
N ARG A 287 -6.06 4.70 -0.32
CA ARG A 287 -6.97 5.83 -0.65
C ARG A 287 -8.36 5.71 -0.02
N GLY A 288 -8.63 4.62 0.70
CA GLY A 288 -9.87 4.37 1.45
C GLY A 288 -11.07 3.92 0.60
N LYS A 289 -10.86 3.15 -0.47
CA LYS A 289 -11.91 2.55 -1.30
C LYS A 289 -12.98 1.80 -0.49
N SER A 290 -12.58 0.83 0.33
CA SER A 290 -13.50 0.03 1.14
C SER A 290 -14.26 0.88 2.17
N ALA A 291 -13.67 1.99 2.64
CA ALA A 291 -14.35 2.93 3.51
C ALA A 291 -15.45 3.71 2.78
N ALA A 292 -15.16 4.24 1.59
CA ALA A 292 -16.15 4.93 0.75
C ALA A 292 -17.29 3.99 0.33
N LEU A 293 -16.96 2.74 -0.07
CA LEU A 293 -17.97 1.72 -0.37
C LEU A 293 -18.82 1.37 0.85
N GLY A 294 -18.23 1.21 2.03
CA GLY A 294 -18.97 0.93 3.26
C GLY A 294 -19.96 2.04 3.64
N LEU A 295 -19.55 3.31 3.48
CA LEU A 295 -20.44 4.46 3.67
C LEU A 295 -21.57 4.49 2.63
N ALA A 296 -21.26 4.20 1.37
CA ALA A 296 -22.26 4.12 0.30
C ALA A 296 -23.31 3.02 0.56
N VAL A 297 -22.88 1.84 1.04
CA VAL A 297 -23.78 0.74 1.43
C VAL A 297 -24.69 1.14 2.59
N ALA A 298 -24.15 1.84 3.60
CA ALA A 298 -24.97 2.34 4.71
C ALA A 298 -26.03 3.34 4.23
N GLY A 299 -25.68 4.23 3.28
CA GLY A 299 -26.64 5.14 2.65
C GLY A 299 -27.68 4.43 1.76
N ALA A 300 -27.30 3.35 1.08
CA ALA A 300 -28.24 2.53 0.31
C ALA A 300 -29.32 1.87 1.18
N ILE A 301 -28.93 1.38 2.36
CA ILE A 301 -29.89 0.90 3.38
C ILE A 301 -30.83 2.02 3.82
N ALA A 302 -30.30 3.22 4.08
CA ALA A 302 -31.13 4.37 4.45
C ALA A 302 -32.09 4.83 3.33
N ALA A 303 -31.72 4.61 2.08
CA ALA A 303 -32.55 4.88 0.90
C ALA A 303 -33.62 3.80 0.61
N GLY A 304 -33.63 2.69 1.38
CA GLY A 304 -34.66 1.65 1.33
C GLY A 304 -34.31 0.38 0.54
N TYR A 305 -33.04 0.16 0.18
CA TYR A 305 -32.63 -1.09 -0.47
C TYR A 305 -32.72 -2.27 0.51
N SER A 306 -33.34 -3.37 0.12
CA SER A 306 -33.60 -4.53 0.98
C SER A 306 -32.48 -5.55 0.95
N ASN A 307 -32.03 -5.95 -0.24
CA ASN A 307 -31.07 -7.04 -0.43
C ASN A 307 -29.80 -6.51 -1.09
N ILE A 308 -28.77 -6.29 -0.27
CA ILE A 308 -27.45 -5.85 -0.71
C ILE A 308 -26.48 -7.01 -0.58
N PHE A 309 -25.84 -7.41 -1.68
CA PHE A 309 -24.78 -8.42 -1.64
C PHE A 309 -23.42 -7.81 -1.83
N VAL A 310 -22.46 -8.30 -1.06
CA VAL A 310 -21.06 -7.89 -1.13
C VAL A 310 -20.22 -9.08 -1.55
N THR A 311 -19.41 -8.92 -2.58
CA THR A 311 -18.53 -9.96 -3.13
C THR A 311 -17.09 -9.48 -3.07
N ALA A 312 -16.20 -10.37 -2.65
CA ALA A 312 -14.76 -10.16 -2.57
C ALA A 312 -14.04 -11.52 -2.70
N PRO A 313 -12.76 -11.55 -3.12
CA PRO A 313 -12.00 -12.79 -3.25
C PRO A 313 -11.88 -13.56 -1.92
N SER A 314 -11.84 -12.86 -0.79
CA SER A 314 -11.90 -13.43 0.54
C SER A 314 -12.71 -12.54 1.50
N PRO A 315 -13.35 -13.11 2.54
CA PRO A 315 -14.12 -12.32 3.51
C PRO A 315 -13.22 -11.48 4.42
N ASP A 316 -11.94 -11.84 4.59
CA ASP A 316 -10.99 -11.06 5.39
C ASP A 316 -10.78 -9.64 4.83
N ASN A 317 -10.87 -9.47 3.50
CA ASN A 317 -10.76 -8.17 2.84
C ASN A 317 -11.93 -7.23 3.18
N LEU A 318 -13.10 -7.78 3.53
CA LEU A 318 -14.31 -7.01 3.79
C LEU A 318 -14.42 -6.48 5.22
N LYS A 319 -13.46 -6.79 6.08
CA LYS A 319 -13.47 -6.33 7.48
C LYS A 319 -13.59 -4.80 7.57
N THR A 320 -12.83 -4.08 6.75
CA THR A 320 -12.87 -2.61 6.71
C THR A 320 -14.19 -2.10 6.13
N LEU A 321 -14.71 -2.71 5.07
CA LEU A 321 -16.00 -2.35 4.47
C LEU A 321 -17.11 -2.46 5.51
N PHE A 322 -17.24 -3.61 6.20
CA PHE A 322 -18.27 -3.80 7.22
C PHE A 322 -18.09 -2.88 8.44
N GLU A 323 -16.86 -2.58 8.85
CA GLU A 323 -16.60 -1.60 9.90
C GLU A 323 -17.12 -0.21 9.50
N PHE A 324 -16.92 0.20 8.25
CA PHE A 324 -17.41 1.50 7.76
C PHE A 324 -18.92 1.51 7.51
N VAL A 325 -19.55 0.38 7.18
CA VAL A 325 -21.01 0.24 7.21
C VAL A 325 -21.53 0.54 8.63
N CYS A 326 -20.92 -0.05 9.66
CA CYS A 326 -21.32 0.20 11.06
C CYS A 326 -21.06 1.66 11.47
N LYS A 327 -19.96 2.28 11.03
CA LYS A 327 -19.70 3.71 11.26
C LYS A 327 -20.71 4.61 10.55
N GLY A 328 -21.13 4.25 9.34
CA GLY A 328 -22.19 4.93 8.60
C GLY A 328 -23.53 4.82 9.32
N PHE A 329 -23.88 3.62 9.81
CA PHE A 329 -25.04 3.39 10.66
C PHE A 329 -25.03 4.26 11.92
N ASN A 330 -23.90 4.34 12.62
CA ASN A 330 -23.78 5.22 13.79
C ASN A 330 -23.99 6.70 13.43
N ALA A 331 -23.53 7.14 12.25
CA ALA A 331 -23.75 8.51 11.76
C ALA A 331 -25.22 8.77 11.38
N LEU A 332 -25.94 7.74 10.93
CA LEU A 332 -27.37 7.77 10.61
C LEU A 332 -28.27 7.43 11.82
N GLU A 333 -27.69 7.39 13.02
CA GLU A 333 -28.38 7.09 14.30
C GLU A 333 -29.01 5.69 14.37
N TYR A 334 -28.42 4.72 13.68
CA TYR A 334 -28.74 3.29 13.85
C TYR A 334 -27.95 2.75 15.05
N LYS A 335 -28.60 1.99 15.93
CA LYS A 335 -28.01 1.43 17.14
C LYS A 335 -27.86 -0.08 16.99
N GLU A 336 -26.68 -0.60 17.33
CA GLU A 336 -26.41 -2.05 17.37
C GLU A 336 -27.35 -2.72 18.38
N HIS A 337 -27.83 -3.94 18.06
CA HIS A 337 -28.80 -4.74 18.83
C HIS A 337 -30.21 -4.18 18.99
N LEU A 338 -30.44 -2.93 18.56
CA LEU A 338 -31.78 -2.34 18.49
C LEU A 338 -32.27 -2.29 17.04
N HIS A 339 -31.44 -1.76 16.15
CA HIS A 339 -31.78 -1.54 14.75
C HIS A 339 -31.09 -2.52 13.80
N TYR A 340 -29.92 -3.07 14.18
CA TYR A 340 -29.20 -4.05 13.37
C TYR A 340 -28.41 -5.04 14.22
N ASP A 341 -28.18 -6.23 13.67
CA ASP A 341 -27.38 -7.29 14.27
C ASP A 341 -26.30 -7.79 13.30
N LEU A 342 -25.13 -8.12 13.86
CA LEU A 342 -23.97 -8.63 13.14
C LEU A 342 -23.85 -10.15 13.27
N VAL A 343 -23.84 -10.85 12.14
CA VAL A 343 -23.60 -12.30 12.07
C VAL A 343 -22.16 -12.55 11.63
N LYS A 344 -21.38 -13.19 12.51
CA LYS A 344 -19.99 -13.58 12.26
C LYS A 344 -19.92 -15.02 11.77
N SER A 345 -18.89 -15.31 10.97
CA SER A 345 -18.64 -16.67 10.52
C SER A 345 -18.36 -17.64 11.67
N ALA A 346 -18.91 -18.84 11.56
CA ALA A 346 -18.55 -19.98 12.40
C ALA A 346 -17.30 -20.71 11.88
N ASP A 347 -16.92 -20.51 10.61
CA ASP A 347 -15.78 -21.22 10.03
C ASP A 347 -14.45 -20.67 10.56
N PRO A 348 -13.51 -21.55 10.97
CA PRO A 348 -12.20 -21.14 11.44
C PRO A 348 -11.36 -20.47 10.35
N ASP A 349 -11.53 -20.88 9.09
CA ASP A 349 -10.83 -20.31 7.93
C ASP A 349 -11.16 -18.83 7.68
N PHE A 350 -12.34 -18.40 8.11
CA PHE A 350 -12.80 -17.01 7.96
C PHE A 350 -12.55 -16.15 9.19
N LYS A 351 -11.72 -16.60 10.15
CA LYS A 351 -11.19 -15.80 11.29
C LYS A 351 -12.24 -14.94 12.03
N LYS A 352 -13.49 -15.42 12.16
CA LYS A 352 -14.63 -14.69 12.75
C LYS A 352 -14.99 -13.37 12.02
N SER A 353 -14.74 -13.30 10.73
CA SER A 353 -15.14 -12.19 9.85
C SER A 353 -16.67 -12.07 9.81
N THR A 354 -17.16 -10.84 9.72
CA THR A 354 -18.59 -10.55 9.56
C THR A 354 -19.05 -11.04 8.18
N ILE A 355 -20.07 -11.90 8.15
CA ILE A 355 -20.63 -12.43 6.89
C ILE A 355 -21.92 -11.70 6.53
N GLN A 356 -22.72 -11.34 7.54
CA GLN A 356 -24.04 -10.78 7.29
C GLN A 356 -24.40 -9.73 8.34
N ILE A 357 -25.10 -8.69 7.90
CA ILE A 357 -25.70 -7.67 8.75
C ILE A 357 -27.20 -7.66 8.45
N ASN A 358 -28.01 -7.85 9.49
CA ASN A 358 -29.46 -7.76 9.39
C ASN A 358 -29.92 -6.43 10.00
N VAL A 359 -30.77 -5.70 9.29
CA VAL A 359 -31.30 -4.41 9.73
C VAL A 359 -32.83 -4.52 9.80
N TYR A 360 -33.42 -3.95 10.86
CA TYR A 360 -34.84 -4.11 11.20
C TYR A 360 -35.57 -2.78 11.43
N LYS A 361 -34.95 -1.63 11.18
CA LYS A 361 -35.47 -0.31 11.57
C LYS A 361 -36.79 0.06 10.89
N GLN A 362 -36.87 -0.04 9.56
CA GLN A 362 -38.06 0.29 8.78
C GLN A 362 -38.73 -0.98 8.23
N HIS A 363 -37.94 -1.81 7.55
CA HIS A 363 -38.30 -3.14 7.10
C HIS A 363 -37.09 -4.06 7.26
N ARG A 364 -37.26 -5.36 6.96
CA ARG A 364 -36.15 -6.31 6.96
C ARG A 364 -35.24 -5.99 5.78
N GLN A 365 -33.99 -5.64 6.09
CA GLN A 365 -32.94 -5.44 5.11
C GLN A 365 -31.75 -6.32 5.49
N THR A 366 -31.01 -6.79 4.49
CA THR A 366 -29.89 -7.68 4.68
C THR A 366 -28.71 -7.26 3.82
N ILE A 367 -27.53 -7.22 4.45
CA ILE A 367 -26.24 -7.10 3.77
C ILE A 367 -25.55 -8.44 3.94
N GLN A 368 -25.29 -9.16 2.85
CA GLN A 368 -24.70 -10.50 2.93
C GLN A 368 -23.45 -10.62 2.04
N TYR A 369 -22.41 -11.24 2.57
CA TYR A 369 -21.26 -11.68 1.79
C TYR A 369 -21.64 -12.89 0.91
N LEU A 370 -21.32 -12.78 -0.37
CA LEU A 370 -21.47 -13.84 -1.35
C LEU A 370 -20.11 -14.20 -1.94
N LYS A 371 -19.84 -15.50 -2.09
CA LYS A 371 -18.65 -15.95 -2.80
C LYS A 371 -18.81 -15.66 -4.30
N PRO A 372 -17.75 -15.26 -5.02
CA PRO A 372 -17.85 -14.92 -6.45
C PRO A 372 -18.42 -16.05 -7.33
N HIS A 373 -18.32 -17.30 -6.90
CA HIS A 373 -18.81 -18.48 -7.65
C HIS A 373 -20.29 -18.80 -7.41
N ASP A 374 -20.95 -18.20 -6.40
CA ASP A 374 -22.30 -18.59 -6.00
C ASP A 374 -23.36 -17.74 -6.74
N HIS A 375 -23.79 -18.20 -7.91
CA HIS A 375 -24.67 -17.41 -8.79
C HIS A 375 -26.17 -17.52 -8.44
N GLY A 376 -26.57 -18.58 -7.72
CA GLY A 376 -27.98 -18.90 -7.49
C GLY A 376 -28.76 -17.86 -6.68
N LYS A 377 -28.07 -17.03 -5.88
CA LYS A 377 -28.71 -15.99 -5.05
C LYS A 377 -28.85 -14.64 -5.76
N LEU A 378 -28.18 -14.44 -6.91
CA LEU A 378 -28.10 -13.14 -7.58
C LEU A 378 -29.45 -12.63 -8.12
N SER A 379 -30.46 -13.49 -8.24
CA SER A 379 -31.79 -13.12 -8.75
C SER A 379 -32.59 -12.21 -7.79
N GLN A 380 -32.24 -12.19 -6.50
CA GLN A 380 -32.93 -11.39 -5.47
C GLN A 380 -32.19 -10.10 -5.12
N VAL A 381 -31.13 -9.76 -5.86
CA VAL A 381 -30.23 -8.64 -5.57
C VAL A 381 -30.77 -7.35 -6.14
N GLU A 382 -30.82 -6.32 -5.29
CA GLU A 382 -31.10 -4.94 -5.72
C GLU A 382 -29.81 -4.14 -5.92
N LEU A 383 -28.81 -4.39 -5.06
CA LEU A 383 -27.48 -3.78 -5.13
C LEU A 383 -26.38 -4.83 -4.92
N LEU A 384 -25.48 -4.95 -5.90
CA LEU A 384 -24.27 -5.76 -5.78
C LEU A 384 -23.05 -4.87 -5.61
N VAL A 385 -22.26 -5.11 -4.58
CA VAL A 385 -20.96 -4.47 -4.35
C VAL A 385 -19.85 -5.49 -4.56
N ILE A 386 -18.94 -5.23 -5.48
CA ILE A 386 -17.76 -6.07 -5.74
C ILE A 386 -16.53 -5.29 -5.29
N ASP A 387 -15.93 -5.70 -4.17
CA ASP A 387 -14.67 -5.12 -3.67
C ASP A 387 -13.48 -5.89 -4.25
N GLU A 388 -12.46 -5.16 -4.72
CA GLU A 388 -11.26 -5.71 -5.37
C GLU A 388 -11.56 -6.60 -6.58
N ALA A 389 -12.36 -6.08 -7.52
CA ALA A 389 -12.78 -6.79 -8.72
C ALA A 389 -11.62 -7.27 -9.60
N ALA A 390 -10.45 -6.60 -9.56
CA ALA A 390 -9.28 -7.02 -10.32
C ALA A 390 -8.71 -8.37 -9.86
N ALA A 391 -8.95 -8.78 -8.61
CA ALA A 391 -8.55 -10.08 -8.09
C ALA A 391 -9.51 -11.22 -8.47
N ILE A 392 -10.63 -10.90 -9.12
CA ILE A 392 -11.62 -11.86 -9.60
C ILE A 392 -11.42 -12.05 -11.12
N PRO A 393 -11.46 -13.29 -11.63
CA PRO A 393 -11.38 -13.54 -13.06
C PRO A 393 -12.47 -12.81 -13.86
N LEU A 394 -12.10 -12.20 -14.99
CA LEU A 394 -13.02 -11.41 -15.83
C LEU A 394 -14.31 -12.14 -16.23
N PRO A 395 -14.30 -13.43 -16.60
CA PRO A 395 -15.54 -14.14 -16.92
C PRO A 395 -16.54 -14.18 -15.75
N ILE A 396 -16.02 -14.32 -14.52
CA ILE A 396 -16.84 -14.33 -13.30
C ILE A 396 -17.36 -12.94 -12.99
N VAL A 397 -16.53 -11.90 -13.15
CA VAL A 397 -17.00 -10.51 -12.97
C VAL A 397 -18.13 -10.21 -13.98
N LYS A 398 -18.00 -10.66 -15.24
CA LYS A 398 -19.05 -10.46 -16.25
C LYS A 398 -20.34 -11.21 -15.93
N SER A 399 -20.28 -12.43 -15.37
CA SER A 399 -21.48 -13.16 -14.96
C SER A 399 -22.17 -12.54 -13.74
N LEU A 400 -21.42 -11.83 -12.89
CA LEU A 400 -21.94 -11.05 -11.78
C LEU A 400 -22.60 -9.71 -12.20
N LEU A 401 -22.43 -9.26 -13.44
CA LEU A 401 -23.08 -8.04 -13.94
C LEU A 401 -24.52 -8.32 -14.41
N GLY A 402 -25.45 -8.42 -13.46
CA GLY A 402 -26.89 -8.62 -13.71
C GLY A 402 -27.72 -7.33 -13.91
N PRO A 403 -29.04 -7.41 -14.08
CA PRO A 403 -29.96 -6.28 -14.28
C PRO A 403 -30.31 -5.57 -12.95
N TYR A 404 -29.28 -5.22 -12.17
CA TYR A 404 -29.37 -4.48 -10.91
C TYR A 404 -28.24 -3.45 -10.82
N LEU A 405 -28.29 -2.58 -9.81
CA LEU A 405 -27.25 -1.60 -9.54
C LEU A 405 -25.97 -2.32 -9.08
N VAL A 406 -24.83 -2.00 -9.70
CA VAL A 406 -23.54 -2.60 -9.35
C VAL A 406 -22.52 -1.54 -8.97
N PHE A 407 -21.93 -1.68 -7.78
CA PHE A 407 -20.74 -0.95 -7.38
C PHE A 407 -19.51 -1.82 -7.53
N LEU A 408 -18.55 -1.35 -8.30
CA LEU A 408 -17.28 -2.03 -8.53
C LEU A 408 -16.17 -1.22 -7.85
N SER A 409 -15.28 -1.86 -7.11
CA SER A 409 -14.00 -1.27 -6.75
C SER A 409 -12.84 -2.06 -7.36
N SER A 410 -11.76 -1.35 -7.69
CA SER A 410 -10.53 -1.98 -8.18
C SER A 410 -9.30 -1.22 -7.70
N THR A 411 -8.29 -1.95 -7.17
CA THR A 411 -6.92 -1.43 -7.11
C THR A 411 -6.29 -1.36 -8.48
N VAL A 412 -5.61 -0.26 -8.79
CA VAL A 412 -4.81 -0.12 -10.04
C VAL A 412 -3.32 -0.03 -9.74
N ASN A 413 -2.91 0.83 -8.80
CA ASN A 413 -1.51 0.95 -8.39
C ASN A 413 -1.35 0.46 -6.93
N GLY A 414 -0.45 -0.51 -6.73
CA GLY A 414 -0.14 -1.07 -5.41
C GLY A 414 0.58 -2.41 -5.49
N TYR A 415 1.18 -2.83 -4.38
CA TYR A 415 1.97 -4.07 -4.28
C TYR A 415 1.17 -5.38 -4.36
N GLU A 416 -0.15 -5.30 -4.25
CA GLU A 416 -1.09 -6.42 -4.45
C GLU A 416 -1.86 -6.28 -5.79
N GLY A 417 -1.45 -5.33 -6.64
CA GLY A 417 -2.13 -4.97 -7.88
C GLY A 417 -2.14 -6.11 -8.90
N THR A 418 -3.30 -6.76 -9.02
CA THR A 418 -3.65 -7.59 -10.17
C THR A 418 -3.84 -6.74 -11.43
N GLY A 419 -3.47 -7.32 -12.58
CA GLY A 419 -3.22 -6.72 -13.88
C GLY A 419 -4.15 -5.56 -14.25
N ARG A 420 -3.57 -4.36 -14.22
CA ARG A 420 -4.15 -3.10 -14.73
C ARG A 420 -4.76 -3.21 -16.12
N SER A 421 -4.23 -4.09 -16.97
CA SER A 421 -4.78 -4.33 -18.31
C SER A 421 -6.18 -4.93 -18.28
N LEU A 422 -6.53 -5.72 -17.26
CA LEU A 422 -7.83 -6.36 -17.18
C LEU A 422 -8.90 -5.41 -16.65
N SER A 423 -8.59 -4.63 -15.61
CA SER A 423 -9.49 -3.58 -15.12
C SER A 423 -9.72 -2.55 -16.22
N LEU A 424 -8.68 -2.07 -16.90
CA LEU A 424 -8.83 -1.16 -18.04
C LEU A 424 -9.63 -1.79 -19.18
N LYS A 425 -9.41 -3.05 -19.55
CA LYS A 425 -10.21 -3.74 -20.59
C LYS A 425 -11.69 -3.84 -20.20
N LEU A 426 -11.99 -4.18 -18.94
CA LEU A 426 -13.36 -4.26 -18.45
C LEU A 426 -14.02 -2.88 -18.47
N LEU A 427 -13.33 -1.86 -17.97
CA LEU A 427 -13.84 -0.49 -17.92
C LEU A 427 -14.05 0.06 -19.33
N GLN A 428 -13.10 -0.13 -20.25
CA GLN A 428 -13.25 0.25 -21.66
C GLN A 428 -14.43 -0.46 -22.33
N GLN A 429 -14.63 -1.75 -22.04
CA GLN A 429 -15.80 -2.48 -22.54
C GLN A 429 -17.11 -1.90 -22.00
N LEU A 430 -17.17 -1.58 -20.71
CA LEU A 430 -18.36 -0.96 -20.11
C LEU A 430 -18.58 0.48 -20.62
N GLU A 431 -17.53 1.26 -20.80
CA GLU A 431 -17.57 2.60 -21.41
C GLU A 431 -18.11 2.54 -22.83
N SER A 432 -17.58 1.65 -23.68
CA SER A 432 -18.07 1.48 -25.05
C SER A 432 -19.55 1.08 -25.12
N GLN A 433 -20.00 0.21 -24.22
CA GLN A 433 -21.40 -0.22 -24.14
C GLN A 433 -22.32 0.91 -23.67
N SER A 434 -21.82 1.80 -22.81
CA SER A 434 -22.56 2.99 -22.38
C SER A 434 -22.68 4.03 -23.51
N GLN A 435 -21.61 4.25 -24.27
CA GLN A 435 -21.60 5.22 -25.38
C GLN A 435 -22.51 4.80 -26.54
N MET A 436 -22.48 3.52 -26.92
CA MET A 436 -23.37 2.98 -27.98
C MET A 436 -24.87 3.11 -27.64
N SER A 437 -25.21 3.22 -26.36
CA SER A 437 -26.60 3.34 -25.91
C SER A 437 -27.16 4.77 -25.93
N ALA A 438 -26.29 5.78 -25.99
CA ALA A 438 -26.70 7.17 -26.13
C ALA A 438 -27.23 7.49 -27.55
N GLU A 439 -26.92 6.66 -28.54
CA GLU A 439 -27.29 6.85 -29.96
C GLU A 439 -28.55 6.07 -30.41
N GLY A 440 -29.41 5.63 -29.49
CA GLY A 440 -30.80 5.29 -29.81
C GLY A 440 -31.20 3.81 -29.91
N THR A 441 -30.45 2.89 -29.28
CA THR A 441 -30.94 1.51 -29.05
C THR A 441 -31.14 1.21 -27.56
N GLN A 442 -32.39 0.88 -27.19
CA GLN A 442 -32.84 0.61 -25.82
C GLN A 442 -32.23 -0.68 -25.25
N SER A 443 -30.97 -0.67 -24.80
CA SER A 443 -30.43 -1.66 -23.83
C SER A 443 -29.02 -1.27 -23.32
N GLY A 444 -28.76 0.01 -23.06
CA GLY A 444 -27.51 0.46 -22.46
C GLY A 444 -27.42 0.25 -20.96
N ARG A 445 -26.26 -0.16 -20.45
CA ARG A 445 -25.92 -0.04 -19.03
C ARG A 445 -25.30 1.33 -18.81
N LEU A 446 -25.84 2.14 -17.90
CA LEU A 446 -25.22 3.41 -17.53
C LEU A 446 -23.93 3.12 -16.77
N PHE A 447 -22.82 3.72 -17.21
CA PHE A 447 -21.51 3.52 -16.61
C PHE A 447 -20.94 4.84 -16.12
N LYS A 448 -20.60 4.92 -14.83
CA LYS A 448 -19.91 6.06 -14.23
C LYS A 448 -18.59 5.60 -13.62
N LYS A 449 -17.51 6.28 -13.97
CA LYS A 449 -16.16 6.00 -13.47
C LYS A 449 -15.73 7.09 -12.48
N ILE A 450 -15.20 6.68 -11.33
CA ILE A 450 -14.70 7.56 -10.28
C ILE A 450 -13.27 7.12 -9.94
N GLU A 451 -12.35 8.07 -9.79
CA GLU A 451 -10.97 7.82 -9.40
C GLU A 451 -10.66 8.49 -8.05
N LEU A 452 -10.04 7.77 -7.11
CA LEU A 452 -9.50 8.36 -5.88
C LEU A 452 -7.98 8.45 -5.98
N ASN A 453 -7.47 9.68 -5.92
CA ASN A 453 -6.04 9.96 -6.01
C ASN A 453 -5.46 10.39 -4.65
N GLU A 454 -6.24 11.10 -3.83
CA GLU A 454 -5.79 11.60 -2.52
C GLU A 454 -5.74 10.49 -1.45
N SER A 455 -4.59 10.37 -0.77
CA SER A 455 -4.39 9.42 0.32
C SER A 455 -5.13 9.85 1.59
N ILE A 456 -5.69 8.89 2.31
CA ILE A 456 -6.28 9.17 3.64
C ILE A 456 -5.23 9.20 4.76
N ARG A 457 -4.04 8.63 4.53
CA ARG A 457 -3.03 8.48 5.58
C ARG A 457 -2.06 9.64 5.63
N TYR A 458 -1.72 10.22 4.48
CA TYR A 458 -0.69 11.25 4.33
C TYR A 458 -1.11 12.26 3.26
N ALA A 459 -0.51 13.45 3.29
CA ALA A 459 -0.84 14.50 2.33
C ALA A 459 -0.35 14.17 0.90
N PRO A 460 -0.95 14.77 -0.15
CA PRO A 460 -0.47 14.64 -1.51
C PRO A 460 0.97 15.15 -1.66
N GLY A 461 1.70 14.59 -2.62
CA GLY A 461 3.08 14.96 -2.90
C GLY A 461 4.11 14.47 -1.88
N ASP A 462 3.77 13.46 -1.09
CA ASP A 462 4.69 12.87 -0.11
C ASP A 462 5.95 12.29 -0.80
N PRO A 463 7.17 12.81 -0.48
CA PRO A 463 8.39 12.37 -1.15
C PRO A 463 8.71 10.88 -0.94
N ILE A 464 8.30 10.32 0.21
CA ILE A 464 8.49 8.88 0.50
C ILE A 464 7.58 8.03 -0.38
N GLU A 465 6.36 8.49 -0.68
CA GLU A 465 5.47 7.77 -1.61
C GLU A 465 6.06 7.74 -3.02
N SER A 466 6.46 8.90 -3.53
CA SER A 466 7.03 9.03 -4.87
C SER A 466 8.32 8.21 -5.01
N TRP A 467 9.18 8.25 -3.99
CA TRP A 467 10.38 7.42 -3.95
C TRP A 467 10.05 5.93 -3.94
N LEU A 468 9.10 5.49 -3.11
CA LEU A 468 8.71 4.08 -3.02
C LEU A 468 8.11 3.57 -4.33
N ASN A 469 7.22 4.35 -4.95
CA ASN A 469 6.63 4.01 -6.24
C ASN A 469 7.68 3.96 -7.36
N GLY A 470 8.66 4.87 -7.34
CA GLY A 470 9.77 4.86 -8.28
C GLY A 470 10.66 3.62 -8.09
N LEU A 471 11.07 3.33 -6.85
CA LEU A 471 11.87 2.16 -6.51
C LEU A 471 11.18 0.85 -6.89
N LEU A 472 9.89 0.70 -6.56
CA LEU A 472 9.13 -0.51 -6.81
C LEU A 472 8.50 -0.59 -8.20
N CYS A 473 8.71 0.43 -9.03
CA CYS A 473 8.12 0.54 -10.36
C CYS A 473 6.60 0.36 -10.35
N LEU A 474 5.91 1.06 -9.44
CA LEU A 474 4.44 1.00 -9.32
C LEU A 474 3.72 2.02 -10.21
N ASP A 475 4.38 3.13 -10.54
CA ASP A 475 3.84 4.24 -11.38
C ASP A 475 4.00 3.96 -12.88
N VAL A 476 3.65 2.73 -13.23
CA VAL A 476 3.85 2.12 -14.54
C VAL A 476 3.11 2.84 -15.68
N ALA A 477 2.04 3.57 -15.35
CA ALA A 477 1.19 4.29 -16.29
C ALA A 477 1.88 5.35 -17.12
N ASN A 478 2.84 6.03 -16.50
CA ASN A 478 3.46 7.20 -17.09
C ASN A 478 4.58 6.84 -18.07
N TYR A 479 4.98 5.56 -18.11
CA TYR A 479 6.14 5.10 -18.84
C TYR A 479 5.80 4.23 -20.06
N ILE A 480 4.52 4.01 -20.37
CA ILE A 480 4.13 3.32 -21.60
C ILE A 480 4.37 4.29 -22.77
N PRO A 481 5.27 3.98 -23.71
CA PRO A 481 5.49 4.84 -24.86
C PRO A 481 4.24 4.88 -25.74
N ASN A 482 3.84 6.07 -26.19
CA ASN A 482 2.79 6.24 -27.18
C ASN A 482 3.34 5.88 -28.57
N ILE A 483 3.43 4.58 -28.84
CA ILE A 483 3.91 4.07 -30.13
C ILE A 483 2.81 4.28 -31.16
N SER A 484 3.03 5.22 -32.08
CA SER A 484 2.07 5.59 -33.13
C SER A 484 2.14 4.66 -34.35
N ARG A 485 3.26 3.96 -34.57
CA ARG A 485 3.40 2.87 -35.56
C ARG A 485 4.33 1.79 -35.03
N LEU A 486 3.87 0.54 -35.12
CA LEU A 486 4.68 -0.63 -34.82
C LEU A 486 5.48 -1.00 -36.08
N PRO A 487 6.81 -1.20 -35.99
CA PRO A 487 7.65 -1.65 -37.10
C PRO A 487 7.31 -3.09 -37.51
N HIS A 488 7.73 -3.51 -38.71
CA HIS A 488 7.53 -4.89 -39.15
C HIS A 488 8.36 -5.85 -38.28
N PRO A 489 7.88 -7.05 -37.92
CA PRO A 489 8.62 -7.97 -37.05
C PRO A 489 10.01 -8.36 -37.56
N SER A 490 10.24 -8.32 -38.87
CA SER A 490 11.55 -8.57 -39.48
C SER A 490 12.59 -7.47 -39.27
N GLU A 491 12.16 -6.26 -38.88
CA GLU A 491 13.01 -5.11 -38.57
C GLU A 491 13.31 -5.00 -37.07
N CYS A 492 12.79 -5.94 -36.27
CA CYS A 492 12.93 -5.95 -34.83
C CYS A 492 13.94 -7.01 -34.41
N ASP A 493 14.90 -6.61 -33.59
CA ASP A 493 15.94 -7.50 -33.07
C ASP A 493 15.76 -7.74 -31.57
N LEU A 494 16.12 -8.97 -31.14
CA LEU A 494 16.07 -9.37 -29.74
C LEU A 494 17.42 -9.13 -29.08
N TYR A 495 17.44 -8.29 -28.05
CA TYR A 495 18.65 -7.94 -27.31
C TYR A 495 18.67 -8.63 -25.95
N TYR A 496 19.86 -9.09 -25.56
CA TYR A 496 20.11 -9.59 -24.21
C TYR A 496 20.39 -8.42 -23.26
N VAL A 497 19.65 -8.34 -22.16
CA VAL A 497 19.79 -7.24 -21.18
C VAL A 497 20.78 -7.63 -20.10
N ASN A 498 21.83 -6.82 -19.94
CA ASN A 498 22.71 -6.94 -18.79
C ASN A 498 22.01 -6.39 -17.53
N ARG A 499 21.81 -7.26 -16.54
CA ARG A 499 21.11 -6.95 -15.29
C ARG A 499 21.91 -6.04 -14.38
N ASP A 500 23.24 -6.15 -14.36
CA ASP A 500 24.09 -5.29 -13.51
C ASP A 500 23.95 -3.82 -13.94
N THR A 501 23.94 -3.56 -15.25
CA THR A 501 23.72 -2.21 -15.79
C THR A 501 22.28 -1.74 -15.63
N LEU A 502 21.30 -2.65 -15.73
CA LEU A 502 19.88 -2.33 -15.57
C LEU A 502 19.56 -1.86 -14.14
N PHE A 503 20.10 -2.53 -13.12
CA PHE A 503 19.85 -2.22 -11.71
C PHE A 503 20.85 -1.24 -11.09
N SER A 504 21.71 -0.61 -11.90
CA SER A 504 22.72 0.37 -11.46
C SER A 504 22.16 1.70 -10.94
N TYR A 505 20.84 1.90 -11.00
CA TYR A 505 20.14 3.13 -10.59
C TYR A 505 20.57 4.41 -11.35
N HIS A 506 21.04 4.25 -12.60
CA HIS A 506 21.25 5.38 -13.50
C HIS A 506 19.91 5.88 -14.08
N LYS A 507 19.80 7.16 -14.42
CA LYS A 507 18.54 7.80 -14.84
C LYS A 507 17.90 7.10 -16.05
N GLU A 508 18.69 6.80 -17.07
CA GLU A 508 18.27 6.13 -18.31
C GLU A 508 17.94 4.66 -18.05
N SER A 509 18.74 3.96 -17.24
CA SER A 509 18.47 2.58 -16.82
C SER A 509 17.16 2.46 -16.05
N GLU A 510 16.86 3.44 -15.18
CA GLU A 510 15.60 3.49 -14.45
C GLU A 510 14.41 3.69 -15.38
N ILE A 511 14.49 4.61 -16.35
CA ILE A 511 13.41 4.79 -17.34
C ILE A 511 13.21 3.50 -18.15
N PHE A 512 14.29 2.83 -18.54
CA PHE A 512 14.23 1.56 -19.26
C PHE A 512 13.60 0.44 -18.40
N LEU A 513 13.99 0.33 -17.12
CA LEU A 513 13.42 -0.61 -16.18
C LEU A 513 11.92 -0.34 -15.95
N GLN A 514 11.50 0.92 -15.82
CA GLN A 514 10.09 1.29 -15.69
C GLN A 514 9.28 0.89 -16.93
N ARG A 515 9.81 1.12 -18.14
CA ARG A 515 9.19 0.68 -19.40
C ARG A 515 9.04 -0.84 -19.46
N MET A 516 10.08 -1.56 -19.06
CA MET A 516 10.08 -3.03 -19.02
C MET A 516 9.06 -3.58 -18.02
N MET A 517 9.06 -3.05 -16.78
CA MET A 517 8.07 -3.37 -15.77
C MET A 517 6.66 -3.01 -16.22
N ALA A 518 6.51 -1.98 -17.06
CA ALA A 518 5.22 -1.63 -17.62
C ALA A 518 4.60 -2.68 -18.52
N LEU A 519 5.42 -3.27 -19.37
CA LEU A 519 5.00 -4.36 -20.23
C LEU A 519 4.68 -5.62 -19.43
N TYR A 520 5.47 -5.94 -18.38
CA TYR A 520 5.16 -7.06 -17.49
C TYR A 520 3.81 -6.88 -16.78
N VAL A 521 3.61 -5.71 -16.16
CA VAL A 521 2.38 -5.44 -15.41
C VAL A 521 1.15 -5.40 -16.33
N ALA A 522 1.32 -4.92 -17.57
CA ALA A 522 0.27 -4.95 -18.58
C ALA A 522 -0.05 -6.37 -19.09
N SER A 523 0.94 -7.26 -19.17
CA SER A 523 0.77 -8.59 -19.77
C SER A 523 0.26 -9.64 -18.78
N HIS A 524 0.66 -9.56 -17.51
CA HIS A 524 0.34 -10.58 -16.50
C HIS A 524 -0.88 -10.25 -15.66
N TYR A 525 -1.68 -11.29 -15.35
CA TYR A 525 -2.90 -11.18 -14.55
C TYR A 525 -2.63 -10.80 -13.08
N LYS A 526 -1.51 -11.24 -12.51
CA LYS A 526 -1.13 -10.96 -11.13
C LYS A 526 0.36 -10.74 -11.06
N ASN A 527 0.75 -9.61 -10.47
CA ASN A 527 2.14 -9.24 -10.27
C ASN A 527 2.38 -8.96 -8.80
N SER A 528 3.60 -9.22 -8.35
CA SER A 528 4.07 -8.83 -7.03
C SER A 528 5.33 -7.99 -7.17
N PRO A 529 5.55 -6.97 -6.32
CA PRO A 529 6.85 -6.28 -6.28
C PRO A 529 8.01 -7.21 -5.97
N ASN A 530 7.76 -8.38 -5.40
CA ASN A 530 8.81 -9.38 -5.20
C ASN A 530 9.35 -9.94 -6.52
N ASP A 531 8.59 -9.86 -7.62
CA ASP A 531 9.02 -10.31 -8.96
C ASP A 531 10.18 -9.46 -9.47
N LEU A 532 10.22 -8.18 -9.10
CA LEU A 532 11.36 -7.28 -9.37
C LEU A 532 12.64 -7.76 -8.66
N GLN A 533 12.52 -8.21 -7.41
CA GLN A 533 13.64 -8.77 -6.67
C GLN A 533 14.08 -10.11 -7.25
N LEU A 534 13.13 -10.97 -7.64
CA LEU A 534 13.42 -12.22 -8.33
C LEU A 534 14.20 -11.96 -9.63
N MET A 535 13.74 -11.01 -10.44
CA MET A 535 14.40 -10.62 -11.69
C MET A 535 15.82 -10.06 -11.46
N ALA A 536 16.02 -9.29 -10.39
CA ALA A 536 17.30 -8.69 -10.05
C ALA A 536 18.30 -9.72 -9.51
N ASP A 537 17.90 -10.48 -8.51
CA ASP A 537 18.84 -11.21 -7.66
C ASP A 537 19.07 -12.66 -8.09
N ALA A 538 18.08 -13.30 -8.73
CA ALA A 538 18.13 -14.72 -9.03
C ALA A 538 19.03 -15.01 -10.25
N PRO A 539 20.15 -15.74 -10.09
CA PRO A 539 21.19 -15.85 -11.11
C PRO A 539 20.73 -16.56 -12.38
N SER A 540 19.84 -17.55 -12.27
CA SER A 540 19.29 -18.35 -13.38
C SER A 540 18.38 -17.58 -14.33
N HIS A 541 17.94 -16.37 -13.97
CA HIS A 541 17.06 -15.58 -14.81
C HIS A 541 17.82 -14.76 -15.85
N HIS A 542 17.37 -14.85 -17.09
CA HIS A 542 17.87 -14.11 -18.24
C HIS A 542 16.75 -13.25 -18.81
N LEU A 543 17.10 -12.04 -19.23
CA LEU A 543 16.16 -11.05 -19.72
C LEU A 543 16.50 -10.70 -21.16
N PHE A 544 15.50 -10.79 -22.02
CA PHE A 544 15.59 -10.41 -23.42
C PHE A 544 14.50 -9.38 -23.73
N VAL A 545 14.85 -8.41 -24.56
CA VAL A 545 13.96 -7.32 -24.97
C VAL A 545 13.94 -7.23 -26.49
N LEU A 546 12.75 -7.19 -27.06
CA LEU A 546 12.54 -6.93 -28.48
C LEU A 546 12.46 -5.43 -28.67
N LEU A 547 13.40 -4.87 -29.43
CA LEU A 547 13.46 -3.45 -29.73
C LEU A 547 13.07 -3.21 -31.19
N GLY A 548 12.43 -2.07 -31.45
CA GLY A 548 12.29 -1.57 -32.83
C GLY A 548 13.64 -1.16 -33.41
N PRO A 549 13.69 -0.79 -34.71
CA PRO A 549 14.92 -0.36 -35.36
C PRO A 549 15.51 0.85 -34.63
N VAL A 550 16.74 0.69 -34.12
CA VAL A 550 17.42 1.71 -33.33
C VAL A 550 18.23 2.58 -34.28
N ASP A 551 17.92 3.87 -34.31
CA ASP A 551 18.70 4.86 -35.05
C ASP A 551 19.87 5.30 -34.16
N GLU A 552 21.07 4.72 -34.35
CA GLU A 552 22.27 4.99 -33.55
C GLU A 552 22.65 6.49 -33.52
N SER A 553 22.19 7.27 -34.50
CA SER A 553 22.42 8.71 -34.58
C SER A 553 21.59 9.52 -33.58
N LYS A 554 20.47 8.97 -33.11
CA LYS A 554 19.58 9.61 -32.14
C LYS A 554 19.85 9.01 -30.77
N ASN A 555 20.31 9.85 -29.85
CA ASN A 555 20.57 9.49 -28.46
C ASN A 555 19.26 9.34 -27.66
N HIS A 556 18.32 8.54 -28.19
CA HIS A 556 17.01 8.28 -27.62
C HIS A 556 16.93 6.85 -27.10
N LEU A 557 16.24 6.66 -25.98
CA LEU A 557 15.99 5.33 -25.43
C LEU A 557 15.08 4.55 -26.39
N PRO A 558 15.48 3.35 -26.85
CA PRO A 558 14.66 2.57 -27.76
C PRO A 558 13.34 2.18 -27.11
N ASP A 559 12.31 2.05 -27.94
CA ASP A 559 11.02 1.56 -27.49
C ASP A 559 11.06 0.05 -27.33
N ILE A 560 10.66 -0.41 -26.14
CA ILE A 560 10.56 -1.83 -25.83
C ILE A 560 9.21 -2.32 -26.33
N LEU A 561 9.22 -3.28 -27.24
CA LEU A 561 8.00 -3.85 -27.84
C LEU A 561 7.56 -5.11 -27.12
N CYS A 562 8.52 -5.96 -26.75
CA CYS A 562 8.27 -7.21 -26.04
C CYS A 562 9.40 -7.46 -25.04
N VAL A 563 9.06 -8.14 -23.95
CA VAL A 563 10.01 -8.53 -22.91
C VAL A 563 9.84 -10.01 -22.63
N ILE A 564 10.95 -10.75 -22.60
CA ILE A 564 10.98 -12.18 -22.37
C ILE A 564 11.89 -12.46 -21.18
N GLN A 565 11.36 -13.14 -20.17
CA GLN A 565 12.10 -13.67 -19.03
C GLN A 565 12.27 -15.18 -19.20
N VAL A 566 13.50 -15.65 -19.18
CA VAL A 566 13.83 -17.09 -19.25
C VAL A 566 14.54 -17.49 -17.97
N CYS A 567 14.17 -18.62 -17.37
CA CYS A 567 14.93 -19.24 -16.27
C CYS A 567 15.69 -20.44 -16.82
N LEU A 568 17.01 -20.46 -16.68
CA LEU A 568 17.81 -21.63 -16.98
C LEU A 568 17.76 -22.59 -15.80
N GLU A 569 17.05 -23.69 -15.99
CA GLU A 569 16.89 -24.75 -14.99
C GLU A 569 17.53 -26.05 -15.49
N GLY A 570 18.30 -26.73 -14.64
CA GLY A 570 19.03 -27.94 -15.02
C GLY A 570 20.06 -28.38 -13.97
N GLN A 571 20.80 -29.45 -14.27
CA GLN A 571 21.81 -30.08 -13.39
C GLN A 571 21.28 -30.49 -12.00
N ILE A 572 20.02 -30.95 -11.94
CA ILE A 572 19.40 -31.41 -10.69
C ILE A 572 20.12 -32.67 -10.19
N SER A 573 20.63 -32.63 -8.96
CA SER A 573 21.27 -33.75 -8.32
C SER A 573 20.25 -34.86 -8.03
N ARG A 574 20.67 -36.12 -8.21
CA ARG A 574 19.81 -37.29 -7.93
C ARG A 574 19.28 -37.30 -6.48
N LYS A 575 19.99 -36.69 -5.53
CA LYS A 575 19.58 -36.56 -4.12
C LYS A 575 18.42 -35.58 -3.92
N SER A 576 18.36 -34.50 -4.70
CA SER A 576 17.29 -33.50 -4.63
C SER A 576 16.03 -33.96 -5.36
N ALA A 577 16.18 -34.69 -6.47
CA ALA A 577 15.06 -35.34 -7.16
C ALA A 577 14.35 -36.41 -6.31
N LEU A 578 15.03 -37.03 -5.35
CA LEU A 578 14.47 -38.06 -4.45
C LEU A 578 13.81 -37.48 -3.18
N LYS A 579 13.90 -36.17 -2.93
CA LYS A 579 13.31 -35.49 -1.76
C LYS A 579 11.94 -34.84 -2.04
N VAL A 580 11.60 -34.69 -3.32
CA VAL A 580 10.24 -34.32 -3.79
C VAL A 580 9.42 -35.60 -3.86
#